data_AF-A0A0R2YKS4-F1
#
_entry.id   AF-A0A0R2YKS4-F1
#
_cell.length_a   1.000
_cell.length_b   1.000
_cell.length_c   1.000
_cell.angle_alpha   90.00
_cell.angle_beta   90.00
_cell.angle_gamma   90.00
#
_symmetry.space_group_name_H-M   'P 1'
#
loop_
_entity.id
_entity.type
_entity.pdbx_description
1 polymer ?
#
loop_
_entity_poly.entity_id
_entity_poly.type
_entity_poly.pdbx_seq_one_letter_code
_entity_poly.pdbx_strand_id
1 'polypeptide(L)'
;MVMDSLASFTRGRVAGDGYLKPAKRNLPDLVVTEPMLQRAASVLLKLATCFGEHRLSIACGESGFTRKELGDEEGRLKRSVFETNMWAPGRPTLVFIDEIAIGLTIYEATVEKEMVYIDGQYVAVKEAKVLKPSLWDGRTKTFYRRSNQRVASKRLCLRAYSPYGRVDWARTWTEDKASLLKQLDDIALALVDRAETLAPQIAEADRQAAEERMRWEAERAIATANYQRSLIIRAREDSLSNLLKIIDKWSSDRKLQDFFDDITTRSVDMGGKAHSELLAKVQEAKNLLSSSDSIEALMSWAPPPPKPPE
;
A
#
# COMPACT_ATOMS: atom_id res chain seq x y z
N MET A 1 -28.69 5.72 -19.23
CA MET A 1 -27.70 5.21 -18.25
C MET A 1 -26.97 6.30 -17.46
N VAL A 2 -26.60 7.45 -18.05
CA VAL A 2 -25.89 8.52 -17.31
C VAL A 2 -26.77 9.25 -16.28
N MET A 3 -28.07 9.45 -16.53
CA MET A 3 -28.95 10.19 -15.60
C MET A 3 -29.19 9.48 -14.25
N ASP A 4 -29.40 8.16 -14.23
CA ASP A 4 -29.50 7.40 -12.97
C ASP A 4 -28.19 7.40 -12.16
N SER A 5 -27.06 7.62 -12.83
CA SER A 5 -25.76 7.72 -12.16
C SER A 5 -25.64 9.00 -11.34
N LEU A 6 -26.22 10.13 -11.79
CA LEU A 6 -26.13 11.42 -11.11
C LEU A 6 -26.82 11.42 -9.74
N ALA A 7 -27.94 10.71 -9.61
CA ALA A 7 -28.61 10.53 -8.32
C ALA A 7 -27.72 9.80 -7.29
N SER A 8 -26.78 8.97 -7.75
CA SER A 8 -25.83 8.29 -6.86
C SER A 8 -24.73 9.22 -6.34
N PHE A 9 -24.47 10.33 -7.03
CA PHE A 9 -23.55 11.38 -6.57
C PHE A 9 -24.18 12.22 -5.46
N THR A 10 -25.44 12.63 -5.61
CA THR A 10 -26.14 13.49 -4.64
C THR A 10 -26.59 12.74 -3.39
N ARG A 11 -26.90 11.44 -3.47
CA ARG A 11 -27.19 10.59 -2.29
C ARG A 11 -25.96 10.29 -1.41
N GLY A 12 -24.77 10.67 -1.88
CA GLY A 12 -23.52 10.46 -1.15
C GLY A 12 -23.34 11.43 0.02
N ARG A 13 -22.12 11.48 0.54
CA ARG A 13 -21.70 12.49 1.52
C ARG A 13 -21.12 13.69 0.79
N VAL A 14 -21.09 14.84 1.45
CA VAL A 14 -20.32 16.01 1.01
C VAL A 14 -19.10 16.13 1.91
N ALA A 15 -17.94 16.37 1.32
CA ALA A 15 -16.71 16.57 2.06
C ALA A 15 -16.68 17.98 2.69
N GLY A 16 -15.80 18.23 3.67
CA GLY A 16 -15.77 19.52 4.39
C GLY A 16 -15.45 20.75 3.52
N ASP A 17 -14.89 20.55 2.32
CA ASP A 17 -14.61 21.58 1.32
C ASP A 17 -15.66 21.66 0.19
N GLY A 18 -16.78 20.93 0.32
CA GLY A 18 -17.93 20.99 -0.58
C GLY A 18 -17.95 19.96 -1.72
N TYR A 19 -16.90 19.16 -1.91
CA TYR A 19 -16.87 18.14 -2.97
C TYR A 19 -17.75 16.93 -2.66
N LEU A 20 -18.40 16.39 -3.69
CA LEU A 20 -19.23 15.21 -3.55
C LEU A 20 -18.39 13.95 -3.27
N LYS A 21 -18.90 13.10 -2.37
CA LYS A 21 -18.39 11.75 -2.06
C LYS A 21 -19.53 10.74 -2.29
N PRO A 22 -19.74 10.32 -3.55
CA PRO A 22 -20.77 9.36 -3.93
C PRO A 22 -20.72 8.07 -3.09
N ALA A 23 -21.89 7.47 -2.83
CA ALA A 23 -21.98 6.22 -2.08
C ALA A 23 -21.50 5.00 -2.90
N LYS A 24 -21.66 5.04 -4.22
CA LYS A 24 -21.23 3.96 -5.14
C LYS A 24 -19.81 4.21 -5.62
N ARG A 25 -19.08 3.13 -5.95
CA ARG A 25 -17.70 3.21 -6.49
C ARG A 25 -17.61 3.03 -8.00
N ASN A 26 -18.57 2.34 -8.64
CA ASN A 26 -18.59 2.14 -10.09
C ASN A 26 -19.34 3.29 -10.77
N LEU A 27 -18.76 4.49 -10.69
CA LEU A 27 -19.28 5.71 -11.30
C LEU A 27 -18.19 6.34 -12.17
N PRO A 28 -18.56 7.20 -13.14
CA PRO A 28 -17.57 7.99 -13.86
C PRO A 28 -16.70 8.83 -12.92
N ASP A 29 -15.45 9.07 -13.30
CA ASP A 29 -14.48 9.81 -12.47
C ASP A 29 -14.76 11.32 -12.52
N LEU A 30 -15.77 11.73 -11.74
CA LEU A 30 -16.20 13.11 -11.56
C LEU A 30 -15.86 13.57 -10.15
N VAL A 31 -14.97 14.55 -10.02
CA VAL A 31 -14.58 15.15 -8.74
C VAL A 31 -15.01 16.61 -8.71
N VAL A 32 -16.28 16.84 -8.36
CA VAL A 32 -16.93 18.16 -8.47
C VAL A 32 -17.84 18.45 -7.27
N THR A 33 -18.18 19.72 -7.07
CA THR A 33 -19.24 20.14 -6.15
C THR A 33 -20.63 19.89 -6.74
N GLU A 34 -21.67 19.89 -5.90
CA GLU A 34 -23.06 19.66 -6.33
C GLU A 34 -23.53 20.57 -7.48
N PRO A 35 -23.30 21.91 -7.44
CA PRO A 35 -23.72 22.78 -8.54
C PRO A 35 -23.06 22.48 -9.89
N MET A 36 -21.89 21.83 -9.86
CA MET A 36 -21.08 21.54 -11.04
C MET A 36 -21.34 20.14 -11.62
N LEU A 37 -22.06 19.28 -10.90
CA LEU A 37 -22.31 17.90 -11.27
C LEU A 37 -22.97 17.75 -12.65
N GLN A 38 -24.06 18.49 -12.90
CA GLN A 38 -24.78 18.42 -14.18
C GLN A 38 -23.90 18.89 -15.35
N ARG A 39 -23.07 19.91 -15.12
CA ARG A 39 -22.16 20.46 -16.12
C ARG A 39 -21.03 19.47 -16.45
N ALA A 40 -20.43 18.86 -15.44
CA ALA A 40 -19.42 17.83 -15.62
C ALA A 40 -19.96 16.60 -16.35
N ALA A 41 -21.20 16.17 -16.03
CA ALA A 41 -21.88 15.10 -16.74
C ALA A 41 -22.14 15.44 -18.21
N SER A 42 -22.50 16.69 -18.51
CA SER A 42 -22.70 17.17 -19.88
C SER A 42 -21.39 17.18 -20.68
N VAL A 43 -20.27 17.55 -20.04
CA VAL A 43 -18.93 17.46 -20.63
C VAL A 43 -18.59 16.01 -20.97
N LEU A 44 -18.80 15.08 -20.03
CA LEU A 44 -18.55 13.66 -20.27
C LEU A 44 -19.39 13.10 -21.42
N LEU A 45 -20.69 13.44 -21.46
CA LEU A 45 -21.59 13.00 -22.52
C LEU A 45 -21.19 13.55 -23.89
N LYS A 46 -20.89 14.86 -23.97
CA LYS A 46 -20.42 15.47 -25.23
C LYS A 46 -19.10 14.83 -25.66
N LEU A 47 -18.17 14.62 -24.73
CA LEU A 47 -16.89 13.98 -25.02
C LEU A 47 -17.09 12.56 -25.59
N ALA A 48 -18.01 11.78 -25.03
CA ALA A 48 -18.39 10.48 -25.59
C ALA A 48 -18.92 10.58 -27.03
N THR A 49 -19.66 11.64 -27.36
CA THR A 49 -20.11 11.92 -28.74
C THR A 49 -18.95 12.32 -29.66
N CYS A 50 -18.00 13.15 -29.19
CA CYS A 50 -16.82 13.58 -29.97
C CYS A 50 -15.93 12.39 -30.34
N PHE A 51 -15.91 11.35 -29.52
CA PHE A 51 -15.18 10.12 -29.76
C PHE A 51 -15.83 9.18 -30.79
N GLY A 52 -17.07 9.44 -31.20
CA GLY A 52 -17.75 8.69 -32.25
C GLY A 52 -17.81 7.19 -31.98
N GLU A 53 -17.07 6.42 -32.77
CA GLU A 53 -16.99 4.95 -32.67
C GLU A 53 -16.12 4.46 -31.49
N HIS A 54 -15.27 5.31 -30.94
CA HIS A 54 -14.42 4.97 -29.79
C HIS A 54 -15.25 4.84 -28.51
N ARG A 55 -15.03 3.75 -27.77
CA ARG A 55 -15.88 3.38 -26.63
C ARG A 55 -15.43 4.07 -25.35
N LEU A 56 -16.25 4.98 -24.84
CA LEU A 56 -16.10 5.49 -23.47
C LEU A 56 -16.83 4.57 -22.48
N SER A 57 -16.11 4.03 -21.49
CA SER A 57 -16.68 3.16 -20.48
C SER A 57 -15.90 3.17 -19.17
N ILE A 58 -16.53 2.72 -18.09
CA ILE A 58 -15.82 2.42 -16.84
C ILE A 58 -15.15 1.06 -17.03
N ALA A 59 -13.89 0.93 -16.60
CA ALA A 59 -13.14 -0.32 -16.76
C ALA A 59 -13.93 -1.55 -16.25
N CYS A 60 -13.94 -2.63 -17.01
CA CYS A 60 -14.58 -3.88 -16.65
C CYS A 60 -13.53 -4.98 -16.42
N GLY A 61 -13.75 -5.88 -15.45
CA GLY A 61 -12.84 -6.97 -15.11
C GLY A 61 -11.59 -6.57 -14.30
N GLU A 62 -10.63 -7.49 -14.20
CA GLU A 62 -9.29 -7.35 -13.60
C GLU A 62 -8.27 -6.82 -14.63
N SER A 63 -8.64 -5.80 -15.40
CA SER A 63 -7.93 -5.39 -16.61
C SER A 63 -6.60 -4.64 -16.37
N GLY A 64 -6.00 -4.73 -15.18
CA GLY A 64 -4.71 -4.10 -14.86
C GLY A 64 -4.66 -2.56 -14.92
N PHE A 65 -5.76 -1.89 -15.29
CA PHE A 65 -5.83 -0.44 -15.44
C PHE A 65 -5.90 0.26 -14.09
N THR A 66 -4.98 1.20 -13.88
CA THR A 66 -4.89 1.96 -12.64
C THR A 66 -5.28 3.40 -12.86
N ARG A 67 -6.10 3.95 -11.96
CA ARG A 67 -6.40 5.38 -11.94
C ARG A 67 -5.15 6.13 -11.47
N LYS A 68 -4.68 7.10 -12.25
CA LYS A 68 -3.63 8.01 -11.79
C LYS A 68 -4.18 8.98 -10.75
N GLU A 69 -3.52 9.17 -9.62
CA GLU A 69 -3.97 10.12 -8.60
C GLU A 69 -3.90 11.57 -9.10
N LEU A 70 -4.81 12.44 -8.62
CA LEU A 70 -4.76 13.87 -8.92
C LEU A 70 -3.59 14.50 -8.13
N GLY A 71 -2.43 14.60 -8.78
CA GLY A 71 -1.15 15.06 -8.21
C GLY A 71 -0.91 16.57 -8.29
N ASP A 72 0.38 16.96 -8.28
CA ASP A 72 0.93 18.31 -8.12
C ASP A 72 0.87 19.26 -9.34
N GLU A 73 0.09 18.92 -10.39
CA GLU A 73 0.06 19.67 -11.67
C GLU A 73 -0.63 21.04 -11.59
N GLU A 74 -0.32 21.96 -12.51
CA GLU A 74 -0.99 23.27 -12.62
C GLU A 74 -2.52 23.10 -12.69
N GLY A 75 -3.25 23.77 -11.79
CA GLY A 75 -4.72 23.66 -11.70
C GLY A 75 -5.24 22.60 -10.72
N ARG A 76 -4.46 22.22 -9.70
CA ARG A 76 -4.87 21.22 -8.70
C ARG A 76 -6.24 21.48 -8.05
N LEU A 77 -6.84 20.36 -7.64
CA LEU A 77 -7.67 20.21 -6.46
C LEU A 77 -6.76 20.09 -5.21
N LYS A 78 -6.19 21.19 -4.72
CA LYS A 78 -5.44 21.20 -3.45
C LYS A 78 -6.47 21.30 -2.32
N ARG A 79 -6.63 20.25 -1.53
CA ARG A 79 -7.54 20.25 -0.37
C ARG A 79 -6.84 20.72 0.90
N SER A 80 -7.61 20.98 1.95
CA SER A 80 -7.07 21.29 3.28
C SER A 80 -6.34 20.05 3.83
N VAL A 81 -5.31 20.27 4.67
CA VAL A 81 -4.49 19.20 5.28
C VAL A 81 -5.34 18.23 6.13
N PHE A 82 -6.51 18.66 6.57
CA PHE A 82 -7.45 17.88 7.38
C PHE A 82 -8.38 16.97 6.56
N GLU A 83 -8.45 17.15 5.24
CA GLU A 83 -9.28 16.33 4.35
C GLU A 83 -8.41 15.29 3.64
N THR A 84 -8.27 14.13 4.28
CA THR A 84 -7.31 13.09 3.86
C THR A 84 -7.80 12.19 2.73
N ASN A 85 -9.12 12.02 2.55
CA ASN A 85 -9.66 11.07 1.55
C ASN A 85 -10.57 11.76 0.54
N MET A 86 -10.03 11.99 -0.66
CA MET A 86 -10.82 12.31 -1.84
C MET A 86 -11.59 11.06 -2.28
N TRP A 87 -12.87 11.21 -2.61
CA TRP A 87 -13.57 10.11 -3.25
C TRP A 87 -12.94 9.86 -4.62
N ALA A 88 -12.69 8.59 -4.92
CA ALA A 88 -12.28 8.14 -6.23
C ALA A 88 -13.14 6.95 -6.63
N PRO A 89 -13.46 6.79 -7.92
CA PRO A 89 -14.15 5.61 -8.37
C PRO A 89 -13.29 4.38 -8.12
N GLY A 90 -13.94 3.24 -7.89
CA GLY A 90 -13.24 1.96 -7.71
C GLY A 90 -12.54 1.48 -8.98
N ARG A 91 -12.89 2.07 -10.13
CA ARG A 91 -12.34 1.76 -11.45
C ARG A 91 -12.21 3.03 -12.29
N PRO A 92 -11.15 3.17 -13.10
CA PRO A 92 -10.97 4.36 -13.92
C PRO A 92 -12.06 4.44 -15.01
N THR A 93 -12.40 5.67 -15.37
CA THR A 93 -13.16 5.93 -16.60
C THR A 93 -12.17 5.93 -17.75
N LEU A 94 -12.45 5.12 -18.77
CA LEU A 94 -11.57 4.89 -19.90
C LEU A 94 -12.25 5.26 -21.20
N VAL A 95 -11.47 5.76 -22.15
CA VAL A 95 -11.81 5.72 -23.57
C VAL A 95 -10.89 4.70 -24.24
N PHE A 96 -11.47 3.81 -25.03
CA PHE A 96 -10.74 2.85 -25.85
C PHE A 96 -10.63 3.41 -27.26
N ILE A 97 -9.42 3.74 -27.66
CA ILE A 97 -9.05 4.17 -29.01
C ILE A 97 -8.28 3.00 -29.61
N ASP A 98 -8.94 2.25 -30.49
CA ASP A 98 -8.53 0.93 -30.94
C ASP A 98 -8.22 0.01 -29.74
N GLU A 99 -6.99 -0.49 -29.63
CA GLU A 99 -6.52 -1.35 -28.55
C GLU A 99 -5.96 -0.58 -27.33
N ILE A 100 -5.89 0.75 -27.43
CA ILE A 100 -5.27 1.59 -26.39
C ILE A 100 -6.32 2.21 -25.49
N ALA A 101 -6.23 1.92 -24.19
CA ALA A 101 -7.01 2.59 -23.16
C ALA A 101 -6.36 3.92 -22.74
N ILE A 102 -7.15 4.99 -22.67
CA ILE A 102 -6.78 6.26 -22.06
C ILE A 102 -7.71 6.53 -20.87
N GLY A 103 -7.14 6.79 -19.70
CA GLY A 103 -7.88 7.15 -18.51
C GLY A 103 -8.32 8.62 -18.54
N LEU A 104 -9.55 8.89 -18.08
CA LEU A 104 -10.15 10.21 -18.04
C LEU A 104 -10.62 10.54 -16.62
N THR A 105 -10.36 11.77 -16.18
CA THR A 105 -10.89 12.35 -14.94
C THR A 105 -11.41 13.74 -15.24
N ILE A 106 -12.66 14.04 -14.86
CA ILE A 106 -13.19 15.41 -14.88
C ILE A 106 -13.27 15.90 -13.45
N TYR A 107 -12.68 17.05 -13.17
CA TYR A 107 -12.68 17.61 -11.83
C TYR A 107 -12.89 19.12 -11.85
N GLU A 108 -13.34 19.67 -10.73
CA GLU A 108 -13.43 21.12 -10.54
C GLU A 108 -12.13 21.61 -9.90
N ALA A 109 -11.52 22.65 -10.47
CA ALA A 109 -10.26 23.19 -9.96
C ALA A 109 -10.48 23.89 -8.61
N THR A 110 -9.45 23.92 -7.76
CA THR A 110 -9.47 24.72 -6.53
C THR A 110 -8.77 26.06 -6.71
N VAL A 111 -9.25 27.07 -6.00
CA VAL A 111 -8.63 28.38 -5.87
C VAL A 111 -8.46 28.74 -4.41
N GLU A 112 -7.38 29.42 -4.07
CA GLU A 112 -7.20 30.00 -2.75
C GLU A 112 -8.06 31.25 -2.63
N LYS A 113 -8.97 31.27 -1.64
CA LYS A 113 -9.78 32.43 -1.29
C LYS A 113 -9.65 32.74 0.19
N GLU A 114 -9.68 34.03 0.50
CA GLU A 114 -9.86 34.49 1.87
C GLU A 114 -11.29 34.17 2.32
N MET A 115 -11.39 33.36 3.38
CA MET A 115 -12.64 33.00 4.02
C MET A 115 -12.70 33.59 5.43
N VAL A 116 -13.92 33.87 5.88
CA VAL A 116 -14.27 34.24 7.25
C VAL A 116 -15.24 33.22 7.80
N TYR A 117 -15.05 32.86 9.08
CA TYR A 117 -16.02 32.04 9.80
C TYR A 117 -17.13 32.92 10.38
N ILE A 118 -18.36 32.74 9.90
CA ILE A 118 -19.56 33.46 10.36
C ILE A 118 -20.64 32.42 10.67
N ASP A 119 -21.22 32.50 11.88
CA ASP A 119 -22.38 31.70 12.29
C ASP A 119 -22.27 30.18 12.01
N GLY A 120 -21.08 29.60 12.21
CA GLY A 120 -20.88 28.16 12.01
C GLY A 120 -20.35 27.76 10.62
N GLN A 121 -20.17 28.71 9.70
CA GLN A 121 -19.78 28.42 8.31
C GLN A 121 -18.65 29.32 7.81
N TYR A 122 -17.80 28.76 6.94
CA TYR A 122 -16.80 29.54 6.21
C TYR A 122 -17.43 30.17 4.97
N VAL A 123 -17.41 31.49 4.92
CA VAL A 123 -17.95 32.29 3.80
C VAL A 123 -16.80 33.10 3.19
N ALA A 124 -16.80 33.25 1.87
CA ALA A 124 -15.81 34.08 1.20
C ALA A 124 -15.92 35.53 1.69
N VAL A 125 -14.78 36.19 1.93
CA VAL A 125 -14.75 37.59 2.40
C VAL A 125 -15.62 38.53 1.55
N LYS A 126 -15.63 38.33 0.23
CA LYS A 126 -16.48 39.12 -0.69
C LYS A 126 -17.98 38.89 -0.47
N GLU A 127 -18.39 37.65 -0.23
CA GLU A 127 -19.79 37.28 0.01
C GLU A 127 -20.23 37.71 1.42
N ALA A 128 -19.36 37.55 2.42
CA ALA A 128 -19.58 38.01 3.79
C ALA A 128 -19.76 39.53 3.88
N LYS A 129 -19.06 40.31 3.03
CA LYS A 129 -19.29 41.77 2.87
C LYS A 129 -20.70 42.11 2.43
N VAL A 130 -21.29 41.29 1.56
CA VAL A 130 -22.65 41.48 1.06
C VAL A 130 -23.68 41.01 2.08
N LEU A 131 -23.46 39.85 2.69
CA LEU A 131 -24.41 39.25 3.64
C LEU A 131 -24.53 40.04 4.95
N LYS A 132 -23.42 40.59 5.44
CA LYS A 132 -23.41 41.37 6.68
C LYS A 132 -22.54 42.62 6.53
N PRO A 133 -23.00 43.65 5.80
CA PRO A 133 -22.23 44.87 5.53
C PRO A 133 -21.80 45.60 6.81
N SER A 134 -22.64 45.56 7.85
CA SER A 134 -22.38 46.14 9.16
C SER A 134 -21.14 45.56 9.85
N LEU A 135 -20.75 44.31 9.57
CA LEU A 135 -19.52 43.71 10.12
C LEU A 135 -18.24 44.30 9.54
N TRP A 136 -18.36 45.09 8.47
CA TRP A 136 -17.25 45.72 7.76
C TRP A 136 -17.22 47.23 7.96
N ASP A 137 -18.15 47.75 8.74
CA ASP A 137 -18.14 49.12 9.23
C ASP A 137 -17.06 49.25 10.31
N GLY A 138 -16.15 50.22 10.16
CA GLY A 138 -15.05 50.46 11.09
C GLY A 138 -15.51 50.85 12.50
N ARG A 139 -16.81 51.12 12.70
CA ARG A 139 -17.42 51.44 14.00
C ARG A 139 -17.62 50.21 14.90
N THR A 140 -17.95 49.07 14.33
CA THR A 140 -18.08 47.80 15.05
C THR A 140 -16.74 47.07 15.00
N LYS A 141 -15.92 47.17 16.04
CA LYS A 141 -14.58 46.56 16.14
C LYS A 141 -14.57 45.02 16.20
N THR A 142 -15.50 44.35 15.52
CA THR A 142 -15.59 42.89 15.51
C THR A 142 -14.55 42.33 14.55
N PHE A 143 -13.38 41.98 15.08
CA PHE A 143 -12.34 41.27 14.34
C PHE A 143 -12.71 39.79 14.20
N TYR A 144 -13.10 39.38 13.00
CA TYR A 144 -13.20 37.96 12.68
C TYR A 144 -11.85 37.45 12.16
N ARG A 145 -11.53 36.19 12.48
CA ARG A 145 -10.30 35.55 11.99
C ARG A 145 -10.46 35.25 10.49
N ARG A 146 -9.60 35.87 9.67
CA ARG A 146 -9.43 35.51 8.25
C ARG A 146 -8.57 34.27 8.15
N SER A 147 -8.94 33.39 7.24
CA SER A 147 -8.12 32.24 6.87
C SER A 147 -8.12 32.08 5.36
N ASN A 148 -6.94 31.86 4.79
CA ASN A 148 -6.84 31.42 3.40
C ASN A 148 -7.27 29.96 3.35
N GLN A 149 -8.36 29.68 2.63
CA GLN A 149 -8.81 28.32 2.38
C GLN A 149 -8.86 28.06 0.89
N ARG A 150 -8.72 26.79 0.54
CA ARG A 150 -8.83 26.31 -0.83
C ARG A 150 -10.25 25.87 -1.06
N VAL A 151 -10.90 26.49 -2.03
CA VAL A 151 -12.32 26.27 -2.34
C VAL A 151 -12.51 25.98 -3.81
N ALA A 152 -13.63 25.36 -4.14
CA ALA A 152 -14.00 25.04 -5.51
C ALA A 152 -14.17 26.32 -6.36
N SER A 153 -13.56 26.33 -7.55
CA SER A 153 -13.46 27.51 -8.42
C SER A 153 -14.59 27.63 -9.43
N LYS A 154 -15.42 26.60 -9.59
CA LYS A 154 -16.43 26.42 -10.65
C LYS A 154 -15.86 26.28 -12.07
N ARG A 155 -14.54 26.14 -12.21
CA ARG A 155 -13.87 25.84 -13.48
C ARG A 155 -13.64 24.35 -13.59
N LEU A 156 -14.07 23.75 -14.70
CA LEU A 156 -13.86 22.33 -14.96
C LEU A 156 -12.48 22.09 -15.58
N CYS A 157 -11.87 20.99 -15.18
CA CYS A 157 -10.66 20.46 -15.76
C CYS A 157 -10.96 19.06 -16.30
N LEU A 158 -10.47 18.76 -17.49
CA LEU A 158 -10.41 17.41 -18.03
C LEU A 158 -8.97 16.96 -17.97
N ARG A 159 -8.71 15.80 -17.37
CA ARG A 159 -7.41 15.17 -17.36
C ARG A 159 -7.47 13.84 -18.08
N ALA A 160 -6.54 13.63 -19.00
CA ALA A 160 -6.27 12.35 -19.61
C ALA A 160 -4.94 11.79 -19.11
N TYR A 161 -4.83 10.47 -18.98
CA TYR A 161 -3.63 9.82 -18.50
C TYR A 161 -3.50 8.40 -19.06
N SER A 162 -2.28 7.87 -18.99
CA SER A 162 -2.01 6.45 -19.27
C SER A 162 -2.50 5.62 -18.08
N PRO A 163 -3.46 4.68 -18.26
CA PRO A 163 -3.89 3.78 -17.20
C PRO A 163 -2.90 2.62 -16.98
N TYR A 164 -1.88 2.51 -17.83
CA TYR A 164 -0.82 1.51 -17.73
C TYR A 164 0.26 2.00 -16.77
N GLY A 165 0.43 1.30 -15.64
CA GLY A 165 1.37 1.72 -14.59
C GLY A 165 2.84 1.80 -15.01
N ARG A 166 3.19 1.31 -16.21
CA ARG A 166 4.55 1.30 -16.75
C ARG A 166 4.87 2.50 -17.65
N VAL A 167 3.84 3.21 -18.14
CA VAL A 167 4.03 4.37 -19.02
C VAL A 167 3.48 5.59 -18.31
N ASP A 168 4.39 6.47 -17.87
CA ASP A 168 4.00 7.68 -17.16
C ASP A 168 3.64 8.80 -18.15
N TRP A 169 2.34 9.03 -18.33
CA TRP A 169 1.83 10.13 -19.13
C TRP A 169 0.54 10.67 -18.54
N ALA A 170 0.43 12.00 -18.46
CA ALA A 170 -0.80 12.71 -18.15
C ALA A 170 -0.84 14.06 -18.87
N ARG A 171 -2.03 14.52 -19.19
CA ARG A 171 -2.29 15.85 -19.75
C ARG A 171 -3.58 16.40 -19.19
N THR A 172 -3.55 17.67 -18.81
CA THR A 172 -4.66 18.36 -18.17
C THR A 172 -5.07 19.58 -19.00
N TRP A 173 -6.36 19.70 -19.29
CA TRP A 173 -6.99 20.88 -19.90
C TRP A 173 -7.85 21.56 -18.84
N THR A 174 -7.54 22.82 -18.53
CA THR A 174 -8.25 23.60 -17.53
C THR A 174 -9.11 24.65 -18.23
N GLU A 175 -10.38 24.73 -17.84
CA GLU A 175 -11.26 25.77 -18.33
C GLU A 175 -10.77 27.17 -17.95
N ASP A 176 -10.64 28.03 -18.95
CA ASP A 176 -10.16 29.41 -18.80
C ASP A 176 -11.27 30.42 -19.17
N LYS A 177 -11.02 31.34 -20.12
CA LYS A 177 -12.04 32.23 -20.67
C LYS A 177 -12.96 31.51 -21.66
N ALA A 178 -12.47 30.48 -22.35
CA ALA A 178 -13.25 29.65 -23.25
C ALA A 178 -13.84 28.46 -22.47
N SER A 179 -15.08 28.08 -22.77
CA SER A 179 -15.66 26.93 -22.09
C SER A 179 -15.01 25.63 -22.57
N LEU A 180 -14.72 24.72 -21.64
CA LEU A 180 -14.17 23.40 -21.93
C LEU A 180 -15.00 22.64 -22.98
N LEU A 181 -16.33 22.84 -22.99
CA LEU A 181 -17.24 22.25 -23.98
C LEU A 181 -16.90 22.59 -25.43
N LYS A 182 -16.31 23.76 -25.69
CA LYS A 182 -15.93 24.20 -27.05
C LYS A 182 -14.62 23.57 -27.53
N GLN A 183 -13.78 23.11 -26.60
CA GLN A 183 -12.48 22.51 -26.90
C GLN A 183 -12.54 20.98 -27.01
N LEU A 184 -13.67 20.36 -26.69
CA LEU A 184 -13.77 18.89 -26.63
C LEU A 184 -13.48 18.20 -27.95
N ASP A 185 -13.86 18.82 -29.07
CA ASP A 185 -13.61 18.28 -30.41
C ASP A 185 -12.09 18.22 -30.70
N ASP A 186 -11.37 19.31 -30.41
CA ASP A 186 -9.90 19.37 -30.53
C ASP A 186 -9.20 18.43 -29.53
N ILE A 187 -9.74 18.32 -28.31
CA ILE A 187 -9.19 17.42 -27.27
C ILE A 187 -9.35 15.97 -27.71
N ALA A 188 -10.51 15.58 -28.25
CA ALA A 188 -10.73 14.22 -28.75
C ALA A 188 -9.72 13.86 -29.84
N LEU A 189 -9.52 14.74 -30.83
CA LEU A 189 -8.51 14.56 -31.87
C LEU A 189 -7.09 14.42 -31.30
N ALA A 190 -6.71 15.28 -30.35
CA ALA A 190 -5.41 15.21 -29.69
C ALA A 190 -5.21 13.91 -28.89
N LEU A 191 -6.30 13.31 -28.38
CA LEU A 191 -6.24 12.04 -27.67
C LEU A 191 -6.13 10.84 -28.62
N VAL A 192 -6.74 10.91 -29.80
CA VAL A 192 -6.57 9.91 -30.88
C VAL A 192 -5.12 9.89 -31.36
N ASP A 193 -4.57 11.05 -31.73
CA ASP A 193 -3.15 11.18 -32.12
C ASP A 193 -2.21 10.69 -31.00
N ARG A 194 -2.54 11.03 -29.75
CA ARG A 194 -1.73 10.55 -28.62
C ARG A 194 -1.80 9.04 -28.45
N ALA A 195 -2.94 8.40 -28.67
CA ALA A 195 -3.08 6.95 -28.58
C ALA A 195 -2.14 6.23 -29.56
N GLU A 196 -2.02 6.73 -30.79
CA GLU A 196 -1.09 6.18 -31.79
C GLU A 196 0.37 6.22 -31.31
N THR A 197 0.80 7.34 -30.70
CA THR A 197 2.16 7.45 -30.16
C THR A 197 2.38 6.65 -28.87
N LEU A 198 1.32 6.37 -28.10
CA LEU A 198 1.38 5.60 -26.86
C LEU A 198 1.52 4.09 -27.12
N ALA A 199 0.92 3.57 -28.19
CA ALA A 199 0.97 2.15 -28.53
C ALA A 199 2.41 1.57 -28.53
N PRO A 200 3.40 2.15 -29.23
CA PRO A 200 4.77 1.63 -29.21
C PRO A 200 5.45 1.79 -27.83
N GLN A 201 5.13 2.84 -27.07
CA GLN A 201 5.68 3.03 -25.72
C GLN A 201 5.19 1.93 -24.76
N ILE A 202 3.92 1.56 -24.86
CA ILE A 202 3.32 0.49 -24.06
C ILE A 202 3.93 -0.87 -24.45
N ALA A 203 4.03 -1.16 -25.75
CA ALA A 203 4.61 -2.41 -26.23
C ALA A 203 6.07 -2.61 -25.79
N GLU A 204 6.88 -1.54 -25.81
CA GLU A 204 8.26 -1.59 -25.32
C GLU A 204 8.32 -1.78 -23.80
N ALA A 205 7.49 -1.06 -23.05
CA ALA A 205 7.42 -1.22 -21.60
C ALA A 205 7.00 -2.64 -21.17
N ASP A 206 6.09 -3.27 -21.91
CA ASP A 206 5.67 -4.66 -21.66
C ASP A 206 6.77 -5.68 -21.98
N ARG A 207 7.58 -5.42 -23.01
CA ARG A 207 8.74 -6.25 -23.35
C ARG A 207 9.79 -6.21 -22.24
N GLN A 208 10.19 -5.02 -21.81
CA GLN A 208 11.15 -4.84 -20.71
C GLN A 208 10.65 -5.51 -19.43
N ALA A 209 9.37 -5.35 -19.12
CA ALA A 209 8.76 -5.97 -17.96
C ALA A 209 8.74 -7.51 -18.02
N ALA A 210 8.61 -8.09 -19.22
CA ALA A 210 8.67 -9.54 -19.38
C ALA A 210 10.09 -10.06 -19.11
N GLU A 211 11.11 -9.37 -19.60
CA GLU A 211 12.51 -9.71 -19.35
C GLU A 211 12.88 -9.59 -17.86
N GLU A 212 12.46 -8.50 -17.20
CA GLU A 212 12.67 -8.31 -15.77
C GLU A 212 11.98 -9.39 -14.93
N ARG A 213 10.74 -9.79 -15.29
CA ARG A 213 10.04 -10.89 -14.61
C ARG A 213 10.81 -12.20 -14.72
N MET A 214 11.31 -12.54 -15.91
CA MET A 214 12.10 -13.74 -16.12
C MET A 214 13.40 -13.73 -15.28
N ARG A 215 14.10 -12.59 -15.24
CA ARG A 215 15.31 -12.43 -14.42
C ARG A 215 15.01 -12.58 -12.93
N TRP A 216 13.98 -11.89 -12.45
CA TRP A 216 13.56 -11.94 -11.05
C TRP A 216 13.12 -13.33 -10.61
N GLU A 217 12.40 -14.07 -11.47
CA GLU A 217 12.00 -15.45 -11.19
C GLU A 217 13.21 -16.38 -11.10
N ALA A 218 14.18 -16.26 -12.02
CA ALA A 218 15.43 -17.02 -11.97
C ALA A 218 16.24 -16.71 -10.69
N GLU A 219 16.39 -15.44 -10.35
CA GLU A 219 17.08 -15.01 -9.11
C GLU A 219 16.37 -15.52 -7.86
N ARG A 220 15.03 -15.42 -7.80
CA ARG A 220 14.26 -15.97 -6.67
C ARG A 220 14.38 -17.48 -6.56
N ALA A 221 14.40 -18.21 -7.67
CA ALA A 221 14.58 -19.66 -7.65
C ALA A 221 15.96 -20.02 -7.08
N ILE A 222 17.02 -19.35 -7.52
CA ILE A 222 18.38 -19.52 -7.00
C ILE A 222 18.45 -19.17 -5.51
N ALA A 223 17.89 -18.02 -5.11
CA ALA A 223 17.87 -17.59 -3.71
C ALA A 223 17.12 -18.57 -2.81
N THR A 224 15.97 -19.07 -3.27
CA THR A 224 15.17 -20.07 -2.54
C THR A 224 15.94 -21.36 -2.36
N ALA A 225 16.59 -21.86 -3.42
CA ALA A 225 17.41 -23.07 -3.37
C ALA A 225 18.61 -22.91 -2.41
N ASN A 226 19.30 -21.79 -2.47
CA ASN A 226 20.42 -21.47 -1.58
C ASN A 226 19.97 -21.36 -0.12
N TYR A 227 18.81 -20.76 0.14
CA TYR A 227 18.25 -20.66 1.48
C TYR A 227 17.86 -22.04 2.03
N GLN A 228 17.22 -22.89 1.23
CA GLN A 228 16.94 -24.27 1.64
C GLN A 228 18.22 -25.06 1.91
N ARG A 229 19.25 -24.91 1.07
CA ARG A 229 20.56 -25.55 1.27
C ARG A 229 21.20 -25.08 2.58
N SER A 230 21.15 -23.79 2.89
CA SER A 230 21.72 -23.24 4.12
C SER A 230 20.98 -23.71 5.37
N LEU A 231 19.64 -23.82 5.33
CA LEU A 231 18.85 -24.40 6.41
C LEU A 231 19.24 -25.86 6.69
N ILE A 232 19.43 -26.67 5.64
CA ILE A 232 19.86 -28.07 5.78
C ILE A 232 21.26 -28.16 6.38
N ILE A 233 22.21 -27.35 5.90
CA ILE A 233 23.58 -27.31 6.43
C ILE A 233 23.56 -26.93 7.91
N ARG A 234 22.84 -25.86 8.27
CA ARG A 234 22.73 -25.40 9.66
C ARG A 234 22.08 -26.44 10.57
N ALA A 235 20.99 -27.07 10.12
CA ALA A 235 20.34 -28.14 10.90
C ALA A 235 21.28 -29.32 11.17
N ARG A 236 22.18 -29.63 10.22
CA ARG A 236 23.23 -30.64 10.40
C ARG A 236 24.29 -30.19 11.41
N GLU A 237 24.77 -28.96 11.29
CA GLU A 237 25.75 -28.39 12.24
C GLU A 237 25.19 -28.34 13.67
N ASP A 238 23.95 -27.87 13.82
CA ASP A 238 23.26 -27.79 15.11
C ASP A 238 23.03 -29.18 15.71
N SER A 239 22.59 -30.16 14.90
CA SER A 239 22.39 -31.55 15.33
C SER A 239 23.71 -32.22 15.73
N LEU A 240 24.80 -31.99 14.99
CA LEU A 240 26.14 -32.49 15.33
C LEU A 240 26.64 -31.86 16.62
N SER A 241 26.51 -30.54 16.78
CA SER A 241 26.89 -29.83 18.00
C SER A 241 26.12 -30.36 19.21
N ASN A 242 24.83 -30.61 19.06
CA ASN A 242 24.02 -31.21 20.12
C ASN A 242 24.49 -32.63 20.47
N LEU A 243 24.75 -33.47 19.46
CA LEU A 243 25.26 -34.83 19.68
C LEU A 243 26.60 -34.83 20.43
N LEU A 244 27.53 -33.95 20.05
CA LEU A 244 28.81 -33.82 20.73
C LEU A 244 28.63 -33.40 22.20
N LYS A 245 27.71 -32.47 22.50
CA LYS A 245 27.37 -32.11 23.89
C LYS A 245 26.81 -33.28 24.69
N ILE A 246 25.96 -34.11 24.08
CA ILE A 246 25.42 -35.32 24.71
C ILE A 246 26.57 -36.30 25.01
N ILE A 247 27.48 -36.53 24.07
CA ILE A 247 28.65 -37.42 24.23
C ILE A 247 29.57 -36.89 25.33
N ASP A 248 29.88 -35.59 25.35
CA ASP A 248 30.74 -34.97 26.35
C ASP A 248 30.15 -35.09 27.75
N LYS A 249 28.83 -34.86 27.88
CA LYS A 249 28.11 -35.02 29.15
C LYS A 249 28.15 -36.47 29.63
N TRP A 250 27.84 -37.42 28.75
CA TRP A 250 27.91 -38.85 29.07
C TRP A 250 29.33 -39.28 29.49
N SER A 251 30.36 -38.82 28.77
CA SER A 251 31.75 -39.15 29.11
C SER A 251 32.17 -38.59 30.47
N SER A 252 31.65 -37.41 30.83
CA SER A 252 31.90 -36.77 32.12
C SER A 252 31.21 -37.52 33.25
N ASP A 253 29.96 -37.95 33.03
CA ASP A 253 29.19 -38.73 34.00
C ASP A 253 29.83 -40.11 34.24
N ARG A 254 30.33 -40.75 33.17
CA ARG A 254 31.08 -42.02 33.29
C ARG A 254 32.38 -41.86 34.06
N LYS A 255 33.17 -40.80 33.78
CA LYS A 255 34.39 -40.50 34.55
C LYS A 255 34.12 -40.29 36.04
N LEU A 256 33.00 -39.65 36.39
CA LEU A 256 32.58 -39.48 37.78
C LEU A 256 32.21 -40.83 38.42
N GLN A 257 31.48 -41.70 37.71
CA GLN A 257 31.17 -43.05 38.19
C GLN A 257 32.43 -43.89 38.42
N ASP A 258 33.33 -43.95 37.43
CA ASP A 258 34.59 -44.68 37.52
C ASP A 258 35.43 -44.19 38.71
N PHE A 259 35.46 -42.89 38.99
CA PHE A 259 36.14 -42.31 40.16
C PHE A 259 35.54 -42.80 41.49
N PHE A 260 34.21 -42.76 41.64
CA PHE A 260 33.57 -43.22 42.87
C PHE A 260 33.71 -44.74 43.06
N ASP A 261 33.71 -45.51 41.98
CA ASP A 261 33.86 -46.96 42.03
C ASP A 261 35.33 -47.35 42.36
N ASP A 262 36.32 -46.60 41.87
CA ASP A 262 37.73 -46.74 42.26
C ASP A 262 37.96 -46.41 43.74
N ILE A 263 37.38 -45.31 44.26
CA ILE A 263 37.42 -44.98 45.69
C ILE A 263 36.82 -46.11 46.54
N THR A 264 35.67 -46.64 46.11
CA THR A 264 34.98 -47.74 46.81
C THR A 264 35.80 -49.02 46.80
N THR A 265 36.49 -49.31 45.69
CA THR A 265 37.34 -50.51 45.55
C THR A 265 38.58 -50.41 46.43
N ARG A 266 39.20 -49.23 46.51
CA ARG A 266 40.40 -49.00 47.34
C ARG A 266 40.10 -48.92 48.83
N SER A 267 38.85 -48.64 49.22
CA SER A 267 38.47 -48.53 50.62
C SER A 267 38.29 -49.87 51.34
N VAL A 268 38.25 -50.99 50.60
CA VAL A 268 37.98 -52.34 51.13
C VAL A 268 38.97 -52.75 52.25
N ASP A 269 40.20 -52.27 52.21
CA ASP A 269 41.23 -52.57 53.21
C ASP A 269 41.18 -51.64 54.46
N MET A 270 40.23 -50.70 54.50
CA MET A 270 40.03 -49.79 55.65
C MET A 270 39.18 -50.43 56.76
N GLY A 271 39.48 -50.13 58.01
CA GLY A 271 38.71 -50.60 59.17
C GLY A 271 37.23 -50.19 59.13
N GLY A 272 36.34 -51.09 59.58
CA GLY A 272 34.90 -51.05 59.29
C GLY A 272 34.11 -49.78 59.62
N LYS A 273 34.53 -49.00 60.64
CA LYS A 273 33.86 -47.72 60.99
C LYS A 273 34.23 -46.59 60.03
N ALA A 274 35.51 -46.48 59.66
CA ALA A 274 36.00 -45.50 58.69
C ALA A 274 35.54 -45.85 57.26
N HIS A 275 35.49 -47.13 56.93
CA HIS A 275 34.94 -47.62 55.66
C HIS A 275 33.46 -47.22 55.47
N SER A 276 32.65 -47.38 56.52
CA SER A 276 31.22 -47.05 56.48
C SER A 276 30.95 -45.55 56.32
N GLU A 277 31.72 -44.69 57.02
CA GLU A 277 31.60 -43.23 56.84
C GLU A 277 31.98 -42.77 55.43
N LEU A 278 33.02 -43.37 54.84
CA LEU A 278 33.45 -43.05 53.48
C LEU A 278 32.39 -43.46 52.44
N LEU A 279 31.82 -44.66 52.57
CA LEU A 279 30.74 -45.13 51.69
C LEU A 279 29.49 -44.25 51.79
N ALA A 280 29.12 -43.79 52.99
CA ALA A 280 27.99 -42.88 53.18
C ALA A 280 28.21 -41.55 52.44
N LYS A 281 29.43 -40.99 52.51
CA LYS A 281 29.79 -39.76 51.79
C LYS A 281 29.83 -39.95 50.27
N VAL A 282 30.32 -41.10 49.79
CA VAL A 282 30.28 -41.44 48.36
C VAL A 282 28.83 -41.53 47.87
N GLN A 283 27.93 -42.12 48.66
CA GLN A 283 26.52 -42.23 48.29
C GLN A 283 25.83 -40.86 48.25
N GLU A 284 26.08 -39.97 49.22
CA GLU A 284 25.58 -38.60 49.18
C GLU A 284 26.11 -37.82 47.97
N ALA A 285 27.39 -37.99 47.64
CA ALA A 285 27.99 -37.37 46.45
C ALA A 285 27.38 -37.91 45.14
N LYS A 286 27.13 -39.23 45.05
CA LYS A 286 26.41 -39.84 43.91
C LYS A 286 24.99 -39.29 43.78
N ASN A 287 24.27 -39.11 44.90
CA ASN A 287 22.92 -38.54 44.91
C ASN A 287 22.91 -37.06 44.48
N LEU A 288 23.92 -36.27 44.87
CA LEU A 288 24.06 -34.87 44.46
C LEU A 288 24.34 -34.70 42.96
N LEU A 289 25.06 -35.66 42.37
CA LEU A 289 25.54 -35.61 40.98
C LEU A 289 24.69 -36.43 40.00
N SER A 290 23.59 -37.02 40.45
CA SER A 290 22.66 -37.77 39.59
C SER A 290 21.98 -36.82 38.60
N SER A 291 22.62 -36.55 37.46
CA SER A 291 21.99 -35.85 36.35
C SER A 291 21.17 -36.81 35.48
N SER A 292 20.19 -36.23 34.78
CA SER A 292 19.30 -36.88 33.81
C SER A 292 20.03 -37.86 32.89
N ASP A 293 19.40 -39.01 32.64
CA ASP A 293 19.97 -40.16 31.95
C ASP A 293 20.45 -39.76 30.54
N SER A 294 21.74 -39.96 30.27
CA SER A 294 22.33 -39.70 28.95
C SER A 294 21.66 -40.53 27.85
N ILE A 295 21.06 -41.66 28.20
CA ILE A 295 20.24 -42.48 27.29
C ILE A 295 18.98 -41.71 26.87
N GLU A 296 18.30 -41.04 27.80
CA GLU A 296 17.11 -40.22 27.50
C GLU A 296 17.46 -38.99 26.64
N ALA A 297 18.62 -38.37 26.88
CA ALA A 297 19.14 -37.29 26.04
C ALA A 297 19.48 -37.75 24.61
N LEU A 298 20.03 -38.96 24.44
CA LEU A 298 20.29 -39.52 23.11
C LEU A 298 19.00 -39.96 22.40
N MET A 299 18.02 -40.50 23.13
CA MET A 299 16.72 -40.88 22.58
C MET A 299 15.88 -39.67 22.14
N SER A 300 16.11 -38.50 22.74
CA SER A 300 15.48 -37.23 22.37
C SER A 300 16.26 -36.42 21.32
N TRP A 301 17.46 -36.87 20.93
CA TRP A 301 18.24 -36.24 19.87
C TRP A 301 17.59 -36.46 18.50
N ALA A 302 17.35 -35.37 17.77
CA ALA A 302 16.78 -35.41 16.43
C ALA A 302 17.89 -35.61 15.37
N PRO A 303 17.82 -36.67 14.55
CA PRO A 303 18.76 -36.87 13.46
C PRO A 303 18.58 -35.77 12.40
N PRO A 304 19.66 -35.29 11.78
CA PRO A 304 19.56 -34.18 10.86
C PRO A 304 19.00 -34.63 9.49
N PRO A 305 18.49 -33.68 8.68
CA PRO A 305 18.02 -33.96 7.33
C PRO A 305 19.11 -34.53 6.40
N PRO A 306 18.73 -35.27 5.34
CA PRO A 306 19.67 -35.83 4.37
C PRO A 306 20.56 -34.74 3.76
N LYS A 307 21.81 -35.10 3.47
CA LYS A 307 22.79 -34.17 2.89
C LYS A 307 22.25 -33.69 1.53
N PRO A 308 22.28 -32.39 1.23
CA PRO A 308 21.88 -31.92 -0.08
C PRO A 308 22.86 -32.46 -1.13
N PRO A 309 22.40 -32.78 -2.35
CA PRO A 309 23.28 -33.16 -3.46
C PRO A 309 24.30 -32.05 -3.75
N GLU A 310 25.47 -32.44 -4.25
CA GLU A 310 26.59 -31.51 -4.49
C GLU A 310 26.28 -30.45 -5.55
#